data_AF-A0A838VZV4-F1
#
_entry.id   AF-A0A838VZV4-F1
#
_cell.length_a   1.000
_cell.length_b   1.000
_cell.length_c   1.000
_cell.angle_alpha   90.00
_cell.angle_beta   90.00
_cell.angle_gamma   90.00
#
_symmetry.space_group_name_H-M   'P 1'
#
loop_
_entity.id
_entity.type
_entity.pdbx_description
1 polymer ?
#
loop_
_entity_poly.entity_id
_entity_poly.type
_entity_poly.pdbx_seq_one_letter_code
_entity_poly.pdbx_strand_id
1 'polypeptide(L)'
;MFNSSPPLVDDISQLTAEHPIEGITIGDNMYVFFTTDLNPNRRILPRRSVLTKSTDGGYKFGNSLYTLSTDKFIHISAQIIDSDKIHGLPKTSGKGLLLWGTGKYRQSDIYLAYMPLDEITDLSSISYFAGFNKDSGKPLWQSDESLARPLFSASCIGELSIRWNYYLGKWILLYNCDLCNTNGIVVRLADDPWGPWTATKIVFDPADGYGLFVHQPGQDNLVDKERDDKTNPFDLGYGYGPYQMAPYATGVKGRYTKIYFTLSTWNPYQVIQMSAIILSEEEEKNPLLYALDVNDRNDRKYAYVSVFIAHLANTKKIKFHNPFGNNPFIADHIEWAQFHTHLELRNELKKKMNQLITSLAADIDKADVFTAITSAIVRLGYDYSLFNNVVNAEIYRRWALDAVHTGNKALLTEEINLRIDSERFLPDHDHLCYAYSSEDSNEFKYARISLLEAQLAESVDMKWDLQHQGALDCNSHIAWARFRHIEELRRDLVSKFKQMVLKFRSPDEIANAYEKISNAIMDLSDKTIDYKTDSNNNNQWIVSMINANEKDVVIMEMSKHINKDSFLMPLPTNNISL
;
A
#
# COMPACT_ATOMS: atom_id res chain seq x y z
N MET A 1 17.45 -11.19 -11.01
CA MET A 1 17.98 -12.48 -10.50
C MET A 1 17.93 -12.41 -8.99
N PHE A 2 17.35 -13.42 -8.32
CA PHE A 2 17.52 -13.58 -6.87
C PHE A 2 18.90 -14.16 -6.61
N ASN A 3 19.62 -13.64 -5.59
CA ASN A 3 20.90 -14.21 -5.19
C ASN A 3 20.65 -15.63 -4.63
N SER A 4 21.37 -16.63 -5.15
CA SER A 4 21.26 -18.02 -4.70
C SER A 4 22.01 -18.28 -3.40
N SER A 5 22.84 -17.34 -2.96
CA SER A 5 23.58 -17.40 -1.70
C SER A 5 23.04 -16.36 -0.70
N PRO A 6 23.06 -16.66 0.61
CA PRO A 6 22.78 -15.63 1.62
C PRO A 6 23.81 -14.50 1.53
N PRO A 7 23.48 -13.28 1.97
CA PRO A 7 24.43 -12.18 1.98
C PRO A 7 25.59 -12.51 2.92
N LEU A 8 26.83 -12.40 2.44
CA LEU A 8 28.04 -12.72 3.22
C LEU A 8 28.82 -11.46 3.62
N VAL A 9 29.25 -11.42 4.88
CA VAL A 9 30.05 -10.33 5.49
C VAL A 9 31.34 -10.93 6.06
N ASP A 10 32.49 -10.42 5.62
CA ASP A 10 33.80 -11.05 5.80
C ASP A 10 34.24 -11.13 7.29
N ASP A 11 33.81 -10.19 8.12
CA ASP A 11 34.18 -10.07 9.54
C ASP A 11 33.07 -10.54 10.51
N ILE A 12 32.03 -11.20 10.01
CA ILE A 12 30.95 -11.79 10.82
C ILE A 12 30.92 -13.30 10.61
N SER A 13 30.81 -14.08 11.69
CA SER A 13 30.81 -15.55 11.58
C SER A 13 29.54 -16.09 10.91
N GLN A 14 28.46 -15.31 10.96
CA GLN A 14 27.13 -15.58 10.41
C GLN A 14 26.56 -16.91 10.90
N LEU A 15 26.81 -17.19 12.18
CA LEU A 15 26.22 -18.30 12.91
C LEU A 15 24.80 -17.95 13.35
N THR A 16 24.22 -18.75 14.25
CA THR A 16 22.86 -18.54 14.76
C THR A 16 22.65 -17.11 15.29
N ALA A 17 21.55 -16.49 14.88
CA ALA A 17 21.16 -15.13 15.23
C ALA A 17 22.10 -14.02 14.73
N GLU A 18 23.01 -14.31 13.80
CA GLU A 18 23.82 -13.31 13.09
C GLU A 18 23.32 -13.16 11.65
N HIS A 19 22.41 -12.22 11.43
CA HIS A 19 21.60 -12.16 10.21
C HIS A 19 21.24 -10.71 9.84
N PRO A 20 20.89 -10.44 8.56
CA PRO A 20 20.41 -9.13 8.16
C PRO A 20 19.09 -8.83 8.86
N ILE A 21 18.96 -7.60 9.35
CA ILE A 21 17.76 -7.13 10.09
C ILE A 21 17.03 -6.00 9.38
N GLU A 22 17.72 -5.22 8.55
CA GLU A 22 17.16 -4.10 7.80
C GLU A 22 18.13 -3.69 6.69
N GLY A 23 17.62 -3.07 5.62
CA GLY A 23 18.46 -2.57 4.54
C GLY A 23 17.87 -1.35 3.83
N ILE A 24 18.74 -0.58 3.18
CA ILE A 24 18.36 0.54 2.32
C ILE A 24 19.26 0.58 1.08
N THR A 25 18.77 1.23 0.03
CA THR A 25 19.51 1.45 -1.21
C THR A 25 19.80 2.94 -1.40
N ILE A 26 21.05 3.29 -1.74
CA ILE A 26 21.48 4.66 -2.06
C ILE A 26 22.30 4.62 -3.35
N GLY A 27 21.70 5.16 -4.42
CA GLY A 27 22.24 5.01 -5.78
C GLY A 27 22.33 3.52 -6.13
N ASP A 28 23.50 3.09 -6.62
CA ASP A 28 23.76 1.68 -6.97
C ASP A 28 24.28 0.85 -5.78
N ASN A 29 24.32 1.42 -4.57
CA ASN A 29 24.85 0.75 -3.38
C ASN A 29 23.73 0.27 -2.47
N MET A 30 23.90 -0.93 -1.92
CA MET A 30 23.03 -1.50 -0.90
C MET A 30 23.72 -1.40 0.46
N TYR A 31 23.02 -0.86 1.45
CA TYR A 31 23.47 -0.78 2.84
C TYR A 31 22.60 -1.68 3.69
N VAL A 32 23.20 -2.61 4.42
CA VAL A 32 22.47 -3.61 5.21
C VAL A 32 23.00 -3.64 6.63
N PHE A 33 22.07 -3.62 7.57
CA PHE A 33 22.35 -3.77 8.99
C PHE A 33 22.27 -5.24 9.37
N PHE A 34 23.29 -5.71 10.09
CA PHE A 34 23.37 -7.08 10.57
C PHE A 34 23.40 -7.10 12.10
N THR A 35 22.72 -8.07 12.68
CA THR A 35 22.98 -8.49 14.06
C THR A 35 24.20 -9.40 14.11
N THR A 36 24.98 -9.31 15.18
CA THR A 36 26.20 -10.08 15.39
C THR A 36 26.50 -10.28 16.88
N ASP A 37 27.56 -11.03 17.17
CA ASP A 37 28.09 -11.36 18.49
C ASP A 37 27.05 -12.08 19.36
N LEU A 38 26.72 -13.32 18.96
CA LEU A 38 25.82 -14.16 19.74
C LEU A 38 26.31 -14.32 21.19
N ASN A 39 25.39 -14.17 22.15
CA ASN A 39 25.71 -14.44 23.55
C ASN A 39 26.12 -15.92 23.75
N PRO A 40 27.34 -16.22 24.23
CA PRO A 40 27.82 -17.60 24.35
C PRO A 40 27.00 -18.46 25.33
N ASN A 41 26.29 -17.81 26.28
CA ASN A 41 25.47 -18.48 27.28
C ASN A 41 23.99 -18.59 26.88
N ARG A 42 23.57 -18.03 25.73
CA ARG A 42 22.16 -17.99 25.31
C ARG A 42 22.02 -18.13 23.80
N ARG A 43 21.19 -19.08 23.37
CA ARG A 43 21.17 -19.58 21.97
C ARG A 43 20.70 -18.59 20.88
N ILE A 44 20.05 -17.47 21.20
CA ILE A 44 19.39 -16.59 20.19
C ILE A 44 19.39 -15.11 20.60
N LEU A 45 20.47 -14.62 21.23
CA LEU A 45 20.54 -13.21 21.66
C LEU A 45 21.76 -12.53 21.02
N PRO A 46 21.57 -11.81 19.90
CA PRO A 46 22.62 -10.95 19.38
C PRO A 46 22.89 -9.82 20.38
N ARG A 47 24.12 -9.30 20.37
CA ARG A 47 24.58 -8.27 21.31
C ARG A 47 25.13 -7.04 20.64
N ARG A 48 25.28 -7.07 19.32
CA ARG A 48 25.84 -5.99 18.53
C ARG A 48 25.10 -5.90 17.20
N SER A 49 24.99 -4.68 16.69
CA SER A 49 24.59 -4.43 15.31
C SER A 49 25.71 -3.71 14.56
N VAL A 50 25.82 -3.99 13.27
CA VAL A 50 26.81 -3.37 12.38
C VAL A 50 26.15 -2.93 11.08
N LEU A 51 26.71 -1.91 10.44
CA LEU A 51 26.35 -1.53 9.08
C LEU A 51 27.37 -2.08 8.09
N THR A 52 26.88 -2.58 6.95
CA THR A 52 27.69 -3.12 5.86
C THR A 52 27.29 -2.47 4.54
N LYS A 53 28.12 -2.61 3.50
CA LYS A 53 27.85 -2.04 2.17
C LYS A 53 28.18 -3.04 1.06
N SER A 54 27.27 -3.17 0.12
CA SER A 54 27.46 -3.90 -1.13
C SER A 54 27.38 -2.95 -2.32
N THR A 55 28.25 -3.17 -3.30
CA THR A 55 28.28 -2.41 -4.58
C THR A 55 28.08 -3.30 -5.81
N ASP A 56 27.74 -4.57 -5.61
CA ASP A 56 27.61 -5.56 -6.69
C ASP A 56 26.19 -6.15 -6.79
N GLY A 57 25.20 -5.52 -6.15
CA GLY A 57 23.82 -6.01 -6.13
C GLY A 57 23.54 -7.02 -5.01
N GLY A 58 24.38 -7.05 -3.98
CA GLY A 58 24.16 -7.82 -2.76
C GLY A 58 24.87 -9.18 -2.74
N TYR A 59 25.87 -9.39 -3.59
CA TYR A 59 26.68 -10.62 -3.58
C TYR A 59 27.77 -10.56 -2.53
N LYS A 60 28.41 -9.40 -2.33
CA LYS A 60 29.49 -9.21 -1.36
C LYS A 60 29.31 -7.93 -0.56
N PHE A 61 29.49 -8.03 0.75
CA PHE A 61 29.43 -6.88 1.65
C PHE A 61 30.80 -6.45 2.21
N GLY A 62 31.86 -7.26 1.99
CA GLY A 62 33.17 -7.01 2.58
C GLY A 62 33.11 -7.04 4.11
N ASN A 63 33.98 -6.26 4.77
CA ASN A 63 33.91 -6.05 6.22
C ASN A 63 32.81 -5.05 6.60
N SER A 64 32.37 -5.11 7.86
CA SER A 64 31.53 -4.06 8.44
C SER A 64 32.16 -2.66 8.33
N LEU A 65 31.32 -1.66 8.05
CA LEU A 65 31.73 -0.25 8.00
C LEU A 65 31.97 0.29 9.41
N TYR A 66 31.04 0.00 10.32
CA TYR A 66 31.13 0.32 11.73
C TYR A 66 30.16 -0.53 12.56
N THR A 67 30.40 -0.56 13.87
CA THR A 67 29.42 -1.04 14.85
C THR A 67 28.38 0.05 15.10
N LEU A 68 27.12 -0.21 14.77
CA LEU A 68 26.02 0.74 14.98
C LEU A 68 25.72 0.87 16.47
N SER A 69 25.54 -0.25 17.17
CA SER A 69 25.22 -0.23 18.60
C SER A 69 25.58 -1.55 19.28
N THR A 70 25.82 -1.44 20.59
CA THR A 70 25.91 -2.57 21.54
C THR A 70 24.92 -2.41 22.71
N ASP A 71 23.99 -1.45 22.61
CA ASP A 71 23.05 -1.07 23.67
C ASP A 71 21.59 -1.04 23.17
N LYS A 72 21.10 0.08 22.64
CA LYS A 72 19.67 0.36 22.35
C LYS A 72 19.23 0.11 20.90
N PHE A 73 20.17 -0.11 19.98
CA PHE A 73 19.90 -0.28 18.54
C PHE A 73 20.46 -1.60 18.01
N ILE A 74 20.23 -2.71 18.74
CA ILE A 74 20.65 -4.06 18.33
C ILE A 74 19.76 -4.58 17.21
N HIS A 75 18.45 -4.52 17.39
CA HIS A 75 17.49 -4.67 16.29
C HIS A 75 17.02 -3.29 15.89
N ILE A 76 16.79 -3.11 14.59
CA ILE A 76 16.34 -1.84 14.07
C ILE A 76 15.26 -2.00 13.00
N SER A 77 14.53 -0.93 12.80
CA SER A 77 13.76 -0.62 11.60
C SER A 77 14.29 0.69 11.04
N ALA A 78 14.49 0.79 9.73
CA ALA A 78 15.05 1.98 9.08
C ALA A 78 14.13 2.50 7.99
N GLN A 79 14.09 3.83 7.82
CA GLN A 79 13.38 4.44 6.70
C GLN A 79 14.08 5.71 6.22
N ILE A 80 14.33 5.78 4.91
CA ILE A 80 14.78 7.00 4.25
C ILE A 80 13.62 8.00 4.26
N ILE A 81 13.91 9.22 4.69
CA ILE A 81 12.94 10.30 4.77
C ILE A 81 13.39 11.55 4.01
N ASP A 82 12.43 12.41 3.71
CA ASP A 82 12.67 13.79 3.32
C ASP A 82 12.63 14.69 4.56
N SER A 83 13.78 15.24 4.95
CA SER A 83 13.91 15.95 6.23
C SER A 83 13.11 17.25 6.24
N ASP A 84 12.86 17.83 5.07
CA ASP A 84 12.03 19.03 4.90
C ASP A 84 10.55 18.78 5.26
N LYS A 85 10.13 17.51 5.32
CA LYS A 85 8.75 17.09 5.55
C LYS A 85 8.47 16.64 6.98
N ILE A 86 9.48 16.61 7.86
CA ILE A 86 9.34 16.19 9.25
C ILE A 86 9.90 17.29 10.16
N HIS A 87 9.01 18.01 10.84
CA HIS A 87 9.39 19.13 11.69
C HIS A 87 10.01 18.66 13.00
N GLY A 88 11.21 19.16 13.34
CA GLY A 88 11.88 18.85 14.61
C GLY A 88 13.06 17.88 14.48
N LEU A 89 13.44 17.51 13.26
CA LEU A 89 14.69 16.78 13.01
C LEU A 89 15.93 17.65 13.20
N PRO A 90 17.11 17.05 13.50
CA PRO A 90 18.38 17.77 13.63
C PRO A 90 18.79 18.55 12.38
N LYS A 91 18.66 17.95 11.20
CA LYS A 91 18.86 18.59 9.89
C LYS A 91 17.48 18.72 9.24
N THR A 92 17.14 19.93 8.81
CA THR A 92 15.78 20.26 8.33
C THR A 92 15.65 20.17 6.81
N SER A 93 16.70 19.76 6.10
CA SER A 93 16.70 19.72 4.63
C SER A 93 17.46 18.54 4.06
N GLY A 94 16.99 18.07 2.89
CA GLY A 94 17.60 16.94 2.19
C GLY A 94 17.18 15.59 2.77
N LYS A 95 17.80 14.51 2.31
CA LYS A 95 17.44 13.16 2.74
C LYS A 95 18.06 12.80 4.09
N GLY A 96 17.28 12.14 4.92
CA GLY A 96 17.72 11.60 6.20
C GLY A 96 17.36 10.13 6.35
N LEU A 97 17.92 9.50 7.37
CA LEU A 97 17.61 8.14 7.77
C LEU A 97 17.09 8.15 9.20
N LEU A 98 15.86 7.68 9.40
CA LEU A 98 15.34 7.38 10.73
C LEU A 98 15.64 5.92 11.05
N LEU A 99 16.12 5.68 12.27
CA LEU A 99 16.43 4.37 12.83
C LEU A 99 15.62 4.21 14.11
N TRP A 100 14.71 3.25 14.15
CA TRP A 100 14.05 2.85 15.39
C TRP A 100 14.73 1.60 15.92
N GLY A 101 15.20 1.64 17.15
CA GLY A 101 16.00 0.58 17.73
C GLY A 101 15.38 -0.07 18.95
N THR A 102 15.66 -1.35 19.13
CA THR A 102 15.52 -2.05 20.41
C THR A 102 16.85 -2.63 20.83
N GLY A 103 17.08 -2.63 22.14
CA GLY A 103 18.31 -3.13 22.75
C GLY A 103 18.25 -4.60 23.06
N LYS A 104 18.32 -4.94 24.35
CA LYS A 104 18.23 -6.32 24.81
C LYS A 104 16.95 -6.98 24.29
N TYR A 105 17.13 -8.05 23.50
CA TYR A 105 16.06 -8.75 22.80
C TYR A 105 14.89 -9.14 23.74
N ARG A 106 13.68 -8.74 23.35
CA ARG A 106 12.41 -8.90 24.10
C ARG A 106 12.42 -8.37 25.53
N GLN A 107 13.34 -7.45 25.83
CA GLN A 107 13.52 -6.81 27.14
C GLN A 107 13.88 -5.33 26.96
N SER A 108 13.28 -4.70 25.95
CA SER A 108 13.58 -3.32 25.56
C SER A 108 12.30 -2.53 25.27
N ASP A 109 12.42 -1.23 25.45
CA ASP A 109 11.56 -0.22 24.82
C ASP A 109 12.07 0.10 23.41
N ILE A 110 11.35 0.96 22.67
CA ILE A 110 11.82 1.49 21.38
C ILE A 110 12.48 2.84 21.57
N TYR A 111 13.60 3.03 20.88
CA TYR A 111 14.35 4.28 20.80
C TYR A 111 14.37 4.78 19.35
N LEU A 112 14.64 6.07 19.17
CA LEU A 112 14.73 6.68 17.84
C LEU A 112 16.09 7.37 17.67
N ALA A 113 16.68 7.20 16.50
CA ALA A 113 17.83 7.94 16.03
C ALA A 113 17.59 8.49 14.62
N TYR A 114 18.36 9.52 14.28
CA TYR A 114 18.38 10.18 12.99
C TYR A 114 19.83 10.35 12.54
N MET A 115 20.08 10.20 11.24
CA MET A 115 21.32 10.69 10.62
C MET A 115 21.07 11.26 9.22
N PRO A 116 21.85 12.24 8.75
CA PRO A 116 21.84 12.65 7.36
C PRO A 116 22.18 11.48 6.43
N LEU A 117 21.42 11.28 5.35
CA LEU A 117 21.60 10.10 4.49
C LEU A 117 22.94 10.13 3.74
N ASP A 118 23.42 11.33 3.41
CA ASP A 118 24.71 11.59 2.78
C ASP A 118 25.91 11.29 3.71
N GLU A 119 25.66 11.10 5.00
CA GLU A 119 26.65 10.82 6.04
C GLU A 119 26.53 9.38 6.59
N ILE A 120 25.83 8.48 5.90
CA ILE A 120 25.54 7.10 6.38
C ILE A 120 26.77 6.29 6.81
N THR A 121 27.94 6.58 6.22
CA THR A 121 29.21 5.89 6.54
C THR A 121 29.95 6.50 7.72
N ASP A 122 29.47 7.61 8.28
CA ASP A 122 30.04 8.28 9.44
C ASP A 122 29.10 8.14 10.65
N LEU A 123 29.40 7.20 11.53
CA LEU A 123 28.63 6.96 12.75
C LEU A 123 28.54 8.20 13.64
N SER A 124 29.51 9.13 13.59
CA SER A 124 29.50 10.32 14.45
C SER A 124 28.40 11.33 14.08
N SER A 125 27.77 11.18 12.91
CA SER A 125 26.64 12.00 12.45
C SER A 125 25.30 11.63 13.09
N ILE A 126 25.22 10.48 13.77
CA ILE A 126 23.99 10.00 14.37
C ILE A 126 23.56 10.88 15.54
N SER A 127 22.26 11.12 15.61
CA SER A 127 21.59 11.89 16.66
C SER A 127 20.47 11.06 17.25
N TYR A 128 20.46 10.90 18.57
CA TYR A 128 19.50 10.09 19.32
C TYR A 128 18.43 10.96 19.95
N PHE A 129 17.18 10.56 19.83
CA PHE A 129 16.05 11.24 20.45
C PHE A 129 16.15 11.15 21.98
N ALA A 130 16.23 12.31 22.63
CA ALA A 130 16.43 12.46 24.07
C ALA A 130 15.18 12.97 24.81
N GLY A 131 14.01 12.81 24.19
CA GLY A 131 12.74 13.31 24.71
C GLY A 131 12.38 14.69 24.15
N PHE A 132 11.56 15.43 24.89
CA PHE A 132 11.09 16.76 24.47
C PHE A 132 11.65 17.85 25.36
N ASN A 133 11.91 19.01 24.75
CA ASN A 133 12.19 20.22 25.48
C ASN A 133 10.93 20.66 26.23
N LYS A 134 11.04 20.86 27.55
CA LYS A 134 9.90 21.18 28.41
C LYS A 134 9.21 22.50 28.06
N ASP A 135 9.95 23.46 27.51
CA ASP A 135 9.45 24.81 27.23
C ASP A 135 8.88 24.91 25.82
N SER A 136 9.57 24.34 24.82
CA SER A 136 9.15 24.43 23.42
C SER A 136 8.31 23.27 22.92
N GLY A 137 8.25 22.15 23.64
CA GLY A 137 7.59 20.92 23.21
C GLY A 137 8.26 20.24 22.00
N LYS A 138 9.43 20.73 21.55
CA LYS A 138 10.14 20.19 20.39
C LYS A 138 11.01 18.97 20.77
N PRO A 139 11.22 18.03 19.85
CA PRO A 139 12.19 16.94 20.02
C PRO A 139 13.58 17.48 20.40
N LEU A 140 14.20 16.83 21.39
CA LEU A 140 15.61 17.02 21.74
C LEU A 140 16.42 15.87 21.16
N TRP A 141 17.61 16.19 20.67
CA TRP A 141 18.51 15.24 20.05
C TRP A 141 19.90 15.35 20.69
N GLN A 142 20.56 14.20 20.91
CA GLN A 142 21.87 14.09 21.55
C GLN A 142 22.78 13.17 20.74
N SER A 143 24.09 13.37 20.78
CA SER A 143 25.05 12.50 20.09
C SER A 143 25.40 11.22 20.87
N ASP A 144 25.07 11.15 22.16
CA ASP A 144 25.32 9.99 23.02
C ASP A 144 24.08 9.09 23.13
N GLU A 145 24.20 7.84 22.65
CA GLU A 145 23.16 6.82 22.73
C GLU A 145 22.69 6.57 24.17
N SER A 146 23.56 6.76 25.17
CA SER A 146 23.21 6.60 26.59
C SER A 146 22.08 7.53 27.04
N LEU A 147 21.94 8.69 26.38
CA LEU A 147 20.95 9.72 26.66
C LEU A 147 19.62 9.51 25.91
N ALA A 148 19.56 8.54 24.99
CA ALA A 148 18.35 8.24 24.25
C ALA A 148 17.21 7.86 25.20
N ARG A 149 16.03 8.44 24.97
CA ARG A 149 14.83 8.19 25.77
C ARG A 149 13.87 7.25 25.04
N PRO A 150 13.17 6.37 25.76
CA PRO A 150 12.18 5.48 25.14
C PRO A 150 11.02 6.31 24.57
N LEU A 151 10.51 5.90 23.41
CA LEU A 151 9.32 6.52 22.80
C LEU A 151 8.05 6.23 23.62
N PHE A 152 8.00 5.07 24.26
CA PHE A 152 6.98 4.65 25.22
C PHE A 152 7.48 3.45 26.02
N SER A 153 6.84 3.18 27.17
CA SER A 153 7.16 2.02 28.01
C SER A 153 6.48 0.75 27.48
N ALA A 154 7.26 -0.29 27.22
CA ALA A 154 6.79 -1.61 26.82
C ALA A 154 7.64 -2.74 27.42
N SER A 155 8.97 -2.56 27.46
CA SER A 155 9.95 -3.43 28.12
C SER A 155 9.95 -4.90 27.65
N CYS A 156 9.36 -5.18 26.49
CA CYS A 156 9.12 -6.52 25.96
C CYS A 156 9.40 -6.65 24.46
N ILE A 157 9.78 -5.55 23.81
CA ILE A 157 9.72 -5.46 22.35
C ILE A 157 10.85 -6.32 21.77
N GLY A 158 10.47 -7.23 20.88
CA GLY A 158 11.40 -8.03 20.10
C GLY A 158 11.66 -7.36 18.76
N GLU A 159 11.22 -8.03 17.71
CA GLU A 159 11.27 -7.59 16.33
C GLU A 159 10.23 -6.48 16.09
N LEU A 160 10.60 -5.48 15.29
CA LEU A 160 9.75 -4.35 14.96
C LEU A 160 9.90 -3.96 13.49
N SER A 161 8.85 -3.36 12.95
CA SER A 161 8.93 -2.60 11.71
C SER A 161 8.10 -1.33 11.81
N ILE A 162 8.68 -0.22 11.38
CA ILE A 162 8.02 1.09 11.37
C ILE A 162 8.08 1.64 9.95
N ARG A 163 6.91 1.98 9.41
CA ARG A 163 6.78 2.51 8.05
C ARG A 163 5.74 3.63 8.01
N TRP A 164 6.04 4.72 7.30
CA TRP A 164 5.03 5.71 6.93
C TRP A 164 3.97 5.11 5.99
N ASN A 165 2.70 5.46 6.17
CA ASN A 165 1.59 5.02 5.35
C ASN A 165 0.83 6.20 4.72
N TYR A 166 0.71 6.18 3.39
CA TYR A 166 0.03 7.22 2.62
C TYR A 166 -1.45 7.37 2.95
N TYR A 167 -2.18 6.26 3.03
CA TYR A 167 -3.64 6.28 3.14
C TYR A 167 -4.12 6.78 4.49
N LEU A 168 -3.40 6.48 5.56
CA LEU A 168 -3.70 7.00 6.89
C LEU A 168 -3.01 8.34 7.18
N GLY A 169 -1.94 8.67 6.47
CA GLY A 169 -1.08 9.80 6.83
C GLY A 169 -0.47 9.62 8.22
N LYS A 170 -0.04 8.39 8.52
CA LYS A 170 0.50 8.00 9.84
C LYS A 170 1.73 7.10 9.67
N TRP A 171 2.60 7.11 10.67
CA TRP A 171 3.57 6.06 10.92
C TRP A 171 2.87 4.83 11.50
N ILE A 172 3.12 3.66 10.92
CA ILE A 172 2.62 2.36 11.39
C ILE A 172 3.78 1.60 12.00
N LEU A 173 3.68 1.32 13.29
CA LEU A 173 4.58 0.43 14.03
C LEU A 173 3.91 -0.94 14.19
N LEU A 174 4.55 -1.99 13.67
CA LEU A 174 4.26 -3.38 14.00
C LEU A 174 5.37 -3.97 14.89
N TYR A 175 5.00 -4.73 15.91
CA TYR A 175 5.95 -5.43 16.77
C TYR A 175 5.31 -6.61 17.50
N ASN A 176 6.13 -7.55 17.97
CA ASN A 176 5.74 -8.55 18.94
C ASN A 176 6.27 -8.21 20.35
N CYS A 177 5.50 -8.58 21.36
CA CYS A 177 5.76 -8.29 22.77
C CYS A 177 5.08 -9.36 23.63
N ASP A 178 5.87 -10.18 24.34
CA ASP A 178 5.32 -11.31 25.11
C ASP A 178 4.95 -10.96 26.57
N LEU A 179 5.04 -9.68 26.97
CA LEU A 179 4.66 -9.27 28.33
C LEU A 179 3.18 -8.88 28.40
N CYS A 180 2.55 -9.13 29.56
CA CYS A 180 1.19 -8.69 29.90
C CYS A 180 0.02 -9.34 29.12
N ASN A 181 0.14 -10.62 28.73
CA ASN A 181 -0.90 -11.39 28.04
C ASN A 181 -1.32 -10.87 26.65
N THR A 182 -0.62 -9.88 26.08
CA THR A 182 -0.75 -9.55 24.66
C THR A 182 0.03 -10.58 23.86
N ASN A 183 -0.64 -11.64 23.41
CA ASN A 183 -0.07 -12.58 22.46
C ASN A 183 -0.32 -12.06 21.04
N GLY A 184 0.69 -12.09 20.18
CA GLY A 184 0.54 -11.79 18.76
C GLY A 184 1.30 -10.57 18.24
N ILE A 185 0.82 -10.04 17.11
CA ILE A 185 1.38 -8.85 16.47
C ILE A 185 0.53 -7.64 16.82
N VAL A 186 1.20 -6.63 17.37
CA VAL A 186 0.59 -5.38 17.81
C VAL A 186 0.88 -4.28 16.81
N VAL A 187 -0.12 -3.44 16.55
CA VAL A 187 0.00 -2.18 15.82
C VAL A 187 -0.12 -0.98 16.76
N ARG A 188 0.68 0.06 16.47
CA ARG A 188 0.50 1.42 16.96
C ARG A 188 0.64 2.42 15.81
N LEU A 189 -0.04 3.55 15.92
CA LEU A 189 -0.02 4.63 14.93
C LEU A 189 0.56 5.90 15.55
N ALA A 190 1.18 6.76 14.74
CA ALA A 190 1.62 8.10 15.16
C ALA A 190 1.65 9.07 13.99
N ASP A 191 1.45 10.36 14.27
CA ASP A 191 1.66 11.43 13.29
C ASP A 191 3.15 11.70 13.04
N ASP A 192 3.94 11.73 14.11
CA ASP A 192 5.37 11.97 14.09
C ASP A 192 6.16 10.68 14.37
N PRO A 193 7.42 10.57 13.89
CA PRO A 193 8.24 9.37 14.08
C PRO A 193 8.59 9.06 15.55
N TRP A 194 8.52 10.06 16.44
CA TRP A 194 8.71 9.92 17.88
C TRP A 194 7.40 9.76 18.67
N GLY A 195 6.24 9.77 18.02
CA GLY A 195 4.93 9.72 18.68
C GLY A 195 4.32 11.09 18.98
N PRO A 196 3.28 11.16 19.84
CA PRO A 196 2.82 10.08 20.71
C PRO A 196 2.21 8.92 19.92
N TRP A 197 2.58 7.70 20.30
CA TRP A 197 2.05 6.48 19.70
C TRP A 197 0.70 6.11 20.33
N THR A 198 -0.26 5.68 19.51
CA THR A 198 -1.58 5.24 19.98
C THR A 198 -1.48 4.04 20.94
N ALA A 199 -2.58 3.76 21.66
CA ALA A 199 -2.73 2.51 22.39
C ALA A 199 -2.60 1.29 21.47
N THR A 200 -2.24 0.15 22.05
CA THR A 200 -2.02 -1.11 21.32
C THR A 200 -3.32 -1.65 20.73
N LYS A 201 -3.27 -2.06 19.46
CA LYS A 201 -4.28 -2.92 18.82
C LYS A 201 -3.62 -4.19 18.30
N ILE A 202 -4.33 -5.31 18.31
CA ILE A 202 -3.83 -6.58 17.76
C ILE A 202 -4.19 -6.64 16.27
N VAL A 203 -3.21 -6.91 15.41
CA VAL A 203 -3.42 -7.17 13.98
C VAL A 203 -3.29 -8.65 13.61
N PHE A 204 -2.73 -9.45 14.52
CA PHE A 204 -2.74 -10.91 14.43
C PHE A 204 -2.78 -11.51 15.83
N ASP A 205 -3.83 -12.30 16.11
CA ASP A 205 -3.92 -13.14 17.30
C ASP A 205 -3.39 -14.54 16.95
N PRO A 206 -2.40 -15.11 17.68
CA PRO A 206 -1.89 -16.45 17.43
C PRO A 206 -2.98 -17.54 17.47
N ALA A 207 -4.09 -17.31 18.19
CA ALA A 207 -5.24 -18.20 18.18
C ALA A 207 -5.79 -18.46 16.77
N ASP A 208 -5.68 -17.48 15.86
CA ASP A 208 -6.11 -17.60 14.47
C ASP A 208 -5.12 -18.41 13.61
N GLY A 209 -3.90 -18.68 14.10
CA GLY A 209 -2.87 -19.42 13.38
C GLY A 209 -2.66 -20.86 13.83
N TYR A 210 -3.00 -21.18 15.08
CA TYR A 210 -2.78 -22.51 15.66
C TYR A 210 -3.52 -23.61 14.88
N GLY A 211 -2.82 -24.71 14.60
CA GLY A 211 -3.35 -25.84 13.82
C GLY A 211 -3.53 -25.57 12.32
N LEU A 212 -3.28 -24.34 11.85
CA LEU A 212 -3.34 -23.95 10.43
C LEU A 212 -1.95 -23.72 9.84
N PHE A 213 -1.13 -22.89 10.50
CA PHE A 213 0.25 -22.60 10.11
C PHE A 213 1.18 -22.32 11.30
N VAL A 214 0.66 -22.35 12.53
CA VAL A 214 1.44 -22.29 13.78
C VAL A 214 1.19 -23.59 14.54
N HIS A 215 2.25 -24.22 15.04
CA HIS A 215 2.15 -25.49 15.76
C HIS A 215 1.40 -25.34 17.09
N GLN A 216 0.46 -26.22 17.33
CA GLN A 216 -0.24 -26.43 18.59
C GLN A 216 -0.03 -27.88 19.07
N PRO A 217 0.75 -28.08 20.16
CA PRO A 217 1.10 -29.41 20.65
C PRO A 217 -0.12 -30.30 20.90
N GLY A 218 -0.09 -31.50 20.31
CA GLY A 218 -1.14 -32.51 20.44
C GLY A 218 -2.45 -32.23 19.70
N GLN A 219 -2.56 -31.10 18.97
CA GLN A 219 -3.76 -30.75 18.19
C GLN A 219 -3.54 -30.83 16.67
N ASP A 220 -2.29 -30.83 16.22
CA ASP A 220 -1.96 -30.85 14.79
C ASP A 220 -0.67 -31.64 14.47
N ASN A 221 -0.33 -31.68 13.18
CA ASN A 221 0.90 -32.29 12.63
C ASN A 221 1.84 -31.24 12.01
N LEU A 222 1.62 -29.94 12.28
CA LEU A 222 2.40 -28.81 11.77
C LEU A 222 3.63 -28.61 12.64
N VAL A 223 4.54 -29.58 12.66
CA VAL A 223 5.72 -29.55 13.52
C VAL A 223 6.98 -29.77 12.69
N ASP A 224 8.05 -29.05 13.03
CA ASP A 224 9.39 -29.37 12.53
C ASP A 224 9.82 -30.72 13.15
N LYS A 225 9.79 -31.80 12.37
CA LYS A 225 10.06 -33.17 12.87
C LYS A 225 11.41 -33.34 13.57
N GLU A 226 12.39 -32.51 13.24
CA GLU A 226 13.73 -32.52 13.86
C GLU A 226 13.79 -31.67 15.15
N ARG A 227 12.73 -30.91 15.44
CA ARG A 227 12.54 -30.07 16.65
C ARG A 227 11.36 -30.53 17.53
N ASP A 228 10.58 -31.52 17.07
CA ASP A 228 9.50 -32.21 17.79
C ASP A 228 10.08 -33.04 18.96
N ASP A 229 10.37 -32.37 20.07
CA ASP A 229 10.58 -33.03 21.34
C ASP A 229 9.29 -32.91 22.16
N LYS A 230 8.50 -33.98 22.18
CA LYS A 230 7.22 -34.07 22.92
C LYS A 230 7.35 -33.93 24.44
N THR A 231 8.59 -33.88 24.96
CA THR A 231 8.87 -33.58 26.37
C THR A 231 9.26 -32.12 26.60
N ASN A 232 9.37 -31.33 25.53
CA ASN A 232 9.80 -29.94 25.56
C ASN A 232 8.63 -28.98 25.78
N PRO A 233 8.60 -28.19 26.87
CA PRO A 233 7.58 -27.16 27.08
C PRO A 233 7.64 -26.02 26.05
N PHE A 234 8.66 -25.96 25.20
CA PHE A 234 8.83 -25.00 24.09
C PHE A 234 8.41 -25.55 22.73
N ASP A 235 7.66 -26.66 22.68
CA ASP A 235 7.13 -27.22 21.44
C ASP A 235 6.10 -26.28 20.78
N LEU A 236 5.37 -25.47 21.56
CA LEU A 236 4.39 -24.51 21.04
C LEU A 236 4.99 -23.55 19.99
N GLY A 237 4.28 -23.34 18.88
CA GLY A 237 4.64 -22.35 17.87
C GLY A 237 4.34 -20.92 18.31
N TYR A 238 5.10 -19.95 17.81
CA TYR A 238 4.91 -18.53 18.08
C TYR A 238 5.13 -17.70 16.81
N GLY A 239 4.36 -16.63 16.64
CA GLY A 239 4.60 -15.63 15.59
C GLY A 239 5.58 -14.55 16.06
N TYR A 240 6.47 -14.11 15.17
CA TYR A 240 7.41 -13.01 15.42
C TYR A 240 7.88 -12.38 14.10
N GLY A 241 8.59 -11.25 14.18
CA GLY A 241 9.15 -10.59 12.99
C GLY A 241 8.10 -10.05 12.01
N PRO A 242 7.20 -9.14 12.44
CA PRO A 242 6.18 -8.56 11.58
C PRO A 242 6.76 -7.47 10.66
N TYR A 243 7.46 -7.85 9.58
CA TYR A 243 8.15 -6.89 8.71
C TYR A 243 7.25 -6.39 7.58
N GLN A 244 6.95 -5.10 7.58
CA GLN A 244 6.05 -4.47 6.61
C GLN A 244 6.65 -4.40 5.19
N MET A 245 5.83 -4.76 4.20
CA MET A 245 6.10 -4.58 2.77
C MET A 245 5.40 -3.31 2.27
N ALA A 246 5.84 -2.15 2.77
CA ALA A 246 5.17 -0.86 2.60
C ALA A 246 4.79 -0.47 1.14
N PRO A 247 5.59 -0.73 0.09
CA PRO A 247 5.20 -0.46 -1.31
C PRO A 247 3.89 -1.07 -1.77
N TYR A 248 3.46 -2.16 -1.13
CA TYR A 248 2.27 -2.89 -1.51
C TYR A 248 1.03 -2.49 -0.71
N ALA A 249 1.15 -1.54 0.23
CA ALA A 249 -0.01 -1.05 0.94
C ALA A 249 -1.05 -0.51 -0.05
N THR A 250 -2.31 -0.80 0.20
CA THR A 250 -3.48 -0.30 -0.54
C THR A 250 -4.45 0.35 0.43
N GLY A 251 -5.45 1.06 -0.07
CA GLY A 251 -6.42 1.70 0.82
C GLY A 251 -7.28 2.78 0.19
N VAL A 252 -8.02 3.45 1.07
CA VAL A 252 -8.79 4.65 0.75
C VAL A 252 -8.34 5.72 1.71
N LYS A 253 -7.75 6.78 1.17
CA LYS A 253 -7.15 7.85 1.97
C LYS A 253 -8.17 8.41 2.97
N GLY A 254 -7.74 8.56 4.22
CA GLY A 254 -8.57 8.99 5.34
C GLY A 254 -9.53 7.96 5.92
N ARG A 255 -9.70 6.79 5.28
CA ARG A 255 -10.65 5.75 5.74
C ARG A 255 -9.94 4.51 6.27
N TYR A 256 -9.11 3.88 5.46
CA TYR A 256 -8.37 2.68 5.86
C TYR A 256 -7.13 2.45 5.00
N THR A 257 -6.23 1.63 5.51
CA THR A 257 -5.19 0.98 4.73
C THR A 257 -5.23 -0.53 4.91
N LYS A 258 -4.97 -1.28 3.84
CA LYS A 258 -4.57 -2.67 3.91
C LYS A 258 -3.06 -2.72 3.78
N ILE A 259 -2.40 -3.26 4.79
CA ILE A 259 -0.96 -3.48 4.79
C ILE A 259 -0.64 -4.94 4.54
N TYR A 260 0.54 -5.18 3.98
CA TYR A 260 1.13 -6.49 3.83
C TYR A 260 2.41 -6.56 4.65
N PHE A 261 2.64 -7.68 5.32
CA PHE A 261 3.83 -7.89 6.13
C PHE A 261 4.21 -9.37 6.14
N THR A 262 5.48 -9.66 6.39
CA THR A 262 5.90 -11.03 6.67
C THR A 262 5.71 -11.33 8.16
N LEU A 263 5.42 -12.58 8.49
CA LEU A 263 5.36 -13.10 9.85
C LEU A 263 6.19 -14.38 9.89
N SER A 264 7.23 -14.40 10.72
CA SER A 264 7.98 -15.62 10.98
C SER A 264 7.25 -16.45 12.04
N THR A 265 7.29 -17.78 11.90
CA THR A 265 6.77 -18.70 12.91
C THR A 265 7.90 -19.53 13.50
N TRP A 266 7.83 -19.81 14.80
CA TRP A 266 8.85 -20.56 15.53
C TRP A 266 8.80 -22.06 15.25
N ASN A 267 7.58 -22.60 15.22
CA ASN A 267 7.29 -24.00 14.93
C ASN A 267 5.98 -24.07 14.11
N PRO A 268 6.01 -24.59 12.86
CA PRO A 268 7.23 -24.89 12.11
C PRO A 268 8.01 -23.61 11.78
N TYR A 269 9.31 -23.70 11.52
CA TYR A 269 10.14 -22.54 11.20
C TYR A 269 9.93 -22.09 9.74
N GLN A 270 9.09 -21.08 9.53
CA GLN A 270 8.72 -20.58 8.20
C GLN A 270 8.40 -19.08 8.22
N VAL A 271 8.24 -18.51 7.03
CA VAL A 271 7.80 -17.12 6.83
C VAL A 271 6.48 -17.12 6.07
N ILE A 272 5.48 -16.45 6.65
CA ILE A 272 4.14 -16.31 6.10
C ILE A 272 3.95 -14.88 5.60
N GLN A 273 3.37 -14.73 4.42
CA GLN A 273 2.85 -13.43 3.97
C GLN A 273 1.49 -13.20 4.62
N MET A 274 1.39 -12.13 5.40
CA MET A 274 0.19 -11.69 6.10
C MET A 274 -0.35 -10.39 5.49
N SER A 275 -1.63 -10.12 5.73
CA SER A 275 -2.22 -8.81 5.49
C SER A 275 -3.15 -8.43 6.62
N ALA A 276 -3.25 -7.14 6.91
CA ALA A 276 -4.18 -6.60 7.90
C ALA A 276 -4.82 -5.31 7.39
N ILE A 277 -6.08 -5.10 7.73
CA ILE A 277 -6.81 -3.86 7.45
C ILE A 277 -6.79 -3.01 8.72
N ILE A 278 -6.26 -1.80 8.60
CA ILE A 278 -6.20 -0.80 9.68
C ILE A 278 -7.10 0.36 9.28
N LEU A 279 -8.11 0.62 10.11
CA LEU A 279 -9.05 1.72 9.92
C LEU A 279 -8.47 3.03 10.48
N SER A 280 -8.85 4.15 9.89
CA SER A 280 -8.64 5.46 10.50
C SER A 280 -9.55 5.59 11.73
N GLU A 281 -9.18 6.48 12.66
CA GLU A 281 -10.03 6.73 13.84
C GLU A 281 -11.45 7.20 13.46
N GLU A 282 -11.58 7.95 12.37
CA GLU A 282 -12.88 8.45 11.92
C GLU A 282 -13.73 7.32 11.33
N GLU A 283 -13.12 6.42 10.53
CA GLU A 283 -13.81 5.26 9.99
C GLU A 283 -14.28 4.30 11.10
N GLU A 284 -13.50 4.14 12.17
CA GLU A 284 -13.91 3.34 13.34
C GLU A 284 -15.09 3.96 14.10
N LYS A 285 -15.11 5.30 14.23
CA LYS A 285 -16.15 6.01 14.99
C LYS A 285 -17.43 6.17 14.18
N ASN A 286 -17.32 6.54 12.90
CA ASN A 286 -18.43 6.94 12.03
C ASN A 286 -18.26 6.33 10.63
N PRO A 287 -18.46 5.01 10.44
CA PRO A 287 -18.29 4.39 9.13
C PRO A 287 -19.33 4.92 8.14
N LEU A 288 -18.85 5.47 7.03
CA LEU A 288 -19.70 5.92 5.92
C LEU A 288 -19.87 4.83 4.86
N LEU A 289 -20.86 4.98 3.99
CA LEU A 289 -20.95 4.12 2.80
C LEU A 289 -19.77 4.42 1.85
N TYR A 290 -19.27 3.40 1.18
CA TYR A 290 -18.20 3.55 0.17
C TYR A 290 -18.74 4.00 -1.19
N ALA A 291 -20.01 3.70 -1.48
CA ALA A 291 -20.75 4.19 -2.63
C ALA A 291 -22.21 4.44 -2.21
N LEU A 292 -22.77 5.53 -2.74
CA LEU A 292 -24.11 6.05 -2.46
C LEU A 292 -24.94 6.19 -3.74
N ASP A 293 -24.32 6.63 -4.84
CA ASP A 293 -25.03 6.97 -6.07
C ASP A 293 -24.21 6.67 -7.35
N VAL A 294 -24.72 7.14 -8.49
CA VAL A 294 -24.16 6.88 -9.82
C VAL A 294 -22.79 7.53 -10.07
N ASN A 295 -22.50 8.63 -9.37
CA ASN A 295 -21.27 9.41 -9.53
C ASN A 295 -20.09 8.80 -8.77
N ASP A 296 -20.34 7.81 -7.90
CA ASP A 296 -19.28 7.09 -7.24
C ASP A 296 -18.45 6.25 -8.22
N ARG A 297 -17.19 6.07 -7.87
CA ARG A 297 -16.20 5.31 -8.64
C ARG A 297 -16.64 3.85 -8.80
N ASN A 298 -16.28 3.21 -9.92
CA ASN A 298 -16.68 1.82 -10.15
C ASN A 298 -16.05 0.85 -9.15
N ASP A 299 -14.83 1.10 -8.68
CA ASP A 299 -14.20 0.28 -7.63
C ASP A 299 -15.05 0.26 -6.35
N ARG A 300 -15.61 1.41 -5.98
CA ARG A 300 -16.53 1.54 -4.83
C ARG A 300 -17.89 0.91 -5.09
N LYS A 301 -18.50 1.18 -6.25
CA LYS A 301 -19.82 0.63 -6.63
C LYS A 301 -19.78 -0.90 -6.73
N TYR A 302 -18.76 -1.44 -7.38
CA TYR A 302 -18.52 -2.88 -7.46
C TYR A 302 -18.34 -3.48 -6.06
N ALA A 303 -17.45 -2.91 -5.24
CA ALA A 303 -17.14 -3.45 -3.92
C ALA A 303 -18.38 -3.46 -3.01
N TYR A 304 -19.19 -2.39 -3.04
CA TYR A 304 -20.45 -2.33 -2.32
C TYR A 304 -21.38 -3.49 -2.70
N VAL A 305 -21.64 -3.69 -4.00
CA VAL A 305 -22.54 -4.77 -4.46
C VAL A 305 -21.93 -6.15 -4.18
N SER A 306 -20.64 -6.33 -4.43
CA SER A 306 -19.97 -7.63 -4.25
C SER A 306 -19.94 -8.08 -2.78
N VAL A 307 -19.63 -7.17 -1.84
CA VAL A 307 -19.70 -7.44 -0.40
C VAL A 307 -21.14 -7.73 0.02
N PHE A 308 -22.10 -6.98 -0.52
CA PHE A 308 -23.51 -7.22 -0.21
C PHE A 308 -23.96 -8.63 -0.62
N ILE A 309 -23.55 -9.08 -1.82
CA ILE A 309 -23.79 -10.45 -2.28
C ILE A 309 -23.11 -11.48 -1.37
N ALA A 310 -21.86 -11.23 -0.95
CA ALA A 310 -21.13 -12.10 -0.03
C ALA A 310 -21.82 -12.21 1.34
N HIS A 311 -22.35 -11.10 1.88
CA HIS A 311 -23.09 -11.09 3.13
C HIS A 311 -24.39 -11.90 3.05
N LEU A 312 -25.15 -11.74 1.96
CA LEU A 312 -26.34 -12.55 1.70
C LEU A 312 -26.02 -14.04 1.58
N ALA A 313 -24.93 -14.39 0.87
CA ALA A 313 -24.45 -15.77 0.76
C ALA A 313 -24.08 -16.36 2.12
N ASN A 314 -23.35 -15.61 2.96
CA ASN A 314 -23.00 -16.02 4.32
C ASN A 314 -24.23 -16.27 5.19
N THR A 315 -25.23 -15.36 5.13
CA THR A 315 -26.50 -15.49 5.87
C THR A 315 -27.26 -16.76 5.44
N LYS A 316 -27.16 -17.12 4.17
CA LYS A 316 -27.79 -18.31 3.58
C LYS A 316 -26.89 -19.55 3.58
N LYS A 317 -25.70 -19.48 4.17
CA LYS A 317 -24.70 -20.56 4.22
C LYS A 317 -24.31 -21.12 2.85
N ILE A 318 -24.39 -20.29 1.80
CA ILE A 318 -24.00 -20.64 0.42
C ILE A 318 -22.52 -20.30 0.26
N LYS A 319 -21.68 -21.24 -0.19
CA LYS A 319 -20.25 -20.99 -0.46
C LYS A 319 -19.99 -20.70 -1.93
N PHE A 320 -19.30 -19.60 -2.21
CA PHE A 320 -18.81 -19.29 -3.55
C PHE A 320 -17.46 -19.96 -3.84
N HIS A 321 -17.22 -20.26 -5.12
CA HIS A 321 -15.99 -20.91 -5.61
C HIS A 321 -15.11 -19.95 -6.44
N ASN A 322 -15.42 -18.66 -6.40
CA ASN A 322 -14.68 -17.60 -7.08
C ASN A 322 -13.51 -17.09 -6.21
N PRO A 323 -12.59 -16.26 -6.75
CA PRO A 323 -11.36 -15.87 -6.07
C PRO A 323 -11.55 -15.23 -4.68
N PHE A 324 -12.68 -14.55 -4.44
CA PHE A 324 -13.00 -13.93 -3.16
C PHE A 324 -13.89 -14.78 -2.26
N GLY A 325 -14.46 -15.88 -2.78
CA GLY A 325 -15.49 -16.64 -2.09
C GLY A 325 -16.55 -15.70 -1.49
N ASN A 326 -16.81 -15.91 -0.20
CA ASN A 326 -17.73 -15.12 0.60
C ASN A 326 -17.06 -14.04 1.47
N ASN A 327 -15.90 -13.54 1.05
CA ASN A 327 -15.15 -12.56 1.82
C ASN A 327 -16.00 -11.30 2.13
N PRO A 328 -16.22 -10.95 3.41
CA PRO A 328 -17.00 -9.78 3.80
C PRO A 328 -16.19 -8.48 3.85
N PHE A 329 -14.88 -8.51 3.71
CA PHE A 329 -14.02 -7.33 3.87
C PHE A 329 -14.00 -6.48 2.61
N ILE A 330 -14.65 -5.31 2.67
CA ILE A 330 -14.76 -4.41 1.50
C ILE A 330 -13.41 -3.98 0.93
N ALA A 331 -12.37 -3.91 1.77
CA ALA A 331 -11.03 -3.57 1.34
C ALA A 331 -10.51 -4.50 0.24
N ASP A 332 -10.80 -5.80 0.34
CA ASP A 332 -10.34 -6.79 -0.63
C ASP A 332 -11.09 -6.68 -1.96
N HIS A 333 -12.38 -6.32 -1.92
CA HIS A 333 -13.16 -6.10 -3.14
C HIS A 333 -12.78 -4.80 -3.83
N ILE A 334 -12.47 -3.75 -3.05
CA ILE A 334 -11.93 -2.47 -3.55
C ILE A 334 -10.59 -2.71 -4.24
N GLU A 335 -9.65 -3.35 -3.53
CA GLU A 335 -8.30 -3.59 -4.02
C GLU A 335 -8.36 -4.38 -5.32
N TRP A 336 -9.15 -5.45 -5.38
CA TRP A 336 -9.33 -6.20 -6.61
C TRP A 336 -9.89 -5.34 -7.74
N ALA A 337 -10.92 -4.55 -7.45
CA ALA A 337 -11.59 -3.78 -8.49
C ALA A 337 -10.67 -2.75 -9.15
N GLN A 338 -9.72 -2.18 -8.41
CA GLN A 338 -8.72 -1.22 -8.91
C GLN A 338 -7.75 -1.80 -9.95
N PHE A 339 -7.74 -3.12 -10.16
CA PHE A 339 -6.88 -3.80 -11.14
C PHE A 339 -7.67 -4.49 -12.26
N HIS A 340 -8.97 -4.23 -12.38
CA HIS A 340 -9.85 -4.87 -13.36
C HIS A 340 -10.65 -3.85 -14.15
N THR A 341 -11.02 -4.20 -15.38
CA THR A 341 -11.88 -3.37 -16.24
C THR A 341 -13.34 -3.42 -15.79
N HIS A 342 -14.12 -2.39 -16.12
CA HIS A 342 -15.57 -2.36 -15.86
C HIS A 342 -16.28 -3.64 -16.35
N LEU A 343 -15.87 -4.21 -17.48
CA LEU A 343 -16.41 -5.47 -18.02
C LEU A 343 -16.11 -6.68 -17.13
N GLU A 344 -14.88 -6.78 -16.63
CA GLU A 344 -14.48 -7.84 -15.69
C GLU A 344 -15.24 -7.72 -14.37
N LEU A 345 -15.39 -6.51 -13.85
CA LEU A 345 -16.20 -6.23 -12.65
C LEU A 345 -17.66 -6.67 -12.84
N ARG A 346 -18.29 -6.26 -13.94
CA ARG A 346 -19.66 -6.66 -14.30
C ARG A 346 -19.78 -8.17 -14.42
N ASN A 347 -18.84 -8.82 -15.11
CA ASN A 347 -18.85 -10.27 -15.29
C ASN A 347 -18.72 -11.03 -13.97
N GLU A 348 -17.91 -10.55 -13.03
CA GLU A 348 -17.78 -11.18 -11.72
C GLU A 348 -19.05 -11.03 -10.87
N LEU A 349 -19.71 -9.86 -10.91
CA LEU A 349 -21.02 -9.70 -10.28
C LEU A 349 -22.05 -10.67 -10.86
N LYS A 350 -22.13 -10.78 -12.20
CA LYS A 350 -23.05 -11.74 -12.87
C LYS A 350 -22.79 -13.19 -12.43
N LYS A 351 -21.53 -13.61 -12.31
CA LYS A 351 -21.15 -14.95 -11.82
C LYS A 351 -21.60 -15.17 -10.38
N LYS A 352 -21.27 -14.24 -9.46
CA LYS A 352 -21.70 -14.30 -8.05
C LYS A 352 -23.23 -14.37 -7.92
N MET A 353 -23.93 -13.56 -8.70
CA MET A 353 -25.38 -13.50 -8.71
C MET A 353 -26.03 -14.80 -9.17
N ASN A 354 -25.56 -15.33 -10.30
CA ASN A 354 -26.05 -16.59 -10.80
C ASN A 354 -25.81 -17.72 -9.79
N GLN A 355 -24.62 -17.77 -9.18
CA GLN A 355 -24.31 -18.77 -8.16
C GLN A 355 -25.20 -18.63 -6.92
N LEU A 356 -25.47 -17.40 -6.46
CA LEU A 356 -26.33 -17.15 -5.31
C LEU A 356 -27.77 -17.61 -5.58
N ILE A 357 -28.40 -17.13 -6.65
CA ILE A 357 -29.81 -17.42 -6.95
C ILE A 357 -30.05 -18.91 -7.20
N THR A 358 -29.15 -19.57 -7.92
CA THR A 358 -29.26 -21.01 -8.22
C THR A 358 -29.06 -21.89 -6.99
N SER A 359 -28.33 -21.42 -5.99
CA SER A 359 -28.09 -22.15 -4.74
C SER A 359 -29.22 -22.01 -3.71
N LEU A 360 -30.16 -21.08 -3.91
CA LEU A 360 -31.28 -20.88 -2.98
C LEU A 360 -32.38 -21.94 -3.19
N ALA A 361 -32.79 -22.60 -2.09
CA ALA A 361 -33.85 -23.59 -2.13
C ALA A 361 -35.24 -22.93 -2.24
N ALA A 362 -35.52 -21.95 -1.39
CA ALA A 362 -36.85 -21.36 -1.26
C ALA A 362 -37.10 -20.26 -2.32
N ASP A 363 -38.31 -20.27 -2.87
CA ASP A 363 -38.73 -19.30 -3.89
C ASP A 363 -38.86 -17.88 -3.32
N ILE A 364 -39.28 -17.78 -2.05
CA ILE A 364 -39.30 -16.51 -1.30
C ILE A 364 -37.90 -15.91 -1.15
N ASP A 365 -36.91 -16.74 -0.87
CA ASP A 365 -35.52 -16.30 -0.70
C ASP A 365 -34.93 -15.80 -2.02
N LYS A 366 -35.26 -16.45 -3.14
CA LYS A 366 -34.87 -15.98 -4.47
C LYS A 366 -35.42 -14.61 -4.77
N ALA A 367 -36.70 -14.39 -4.49
CA ALA A 367 -37.36 -13.11 -4.70
C ALA A 367 -36.80 -12.01 -3.79
N ASP A 368 -36.55 -12.31 -2.52
CA ASP A 368 -35.99 -11.35 -1.56
C ASP A 368 -34.54 -10.95 -1.93
N VAL A 369 -33.70 -11.93 -2.28
CA VAL A 369 -32.32 -11.70 -2.76
C VAL A 369 -32.31 -10.89 -4.06
N PHE A 370 -33.16 -11.25 -5.03
CA PHE A 370 -33.30 -10.50 -6.28
C PHE A 370 -33.69 -9.05 -6.01
N THR A 371 -34.68 -8.84 -5.15
CA THR A 371 -35.19 -7.50 -4.80
C THR A 371 -34.10 -6.65 -4.19
N ALA A 372 -33.38 -7.19 -3.23
CA ALA A 372 -32.36 -6.48 -2.50
C ALA A 372 -31.19 -6.06 -3.41
N ILE A 373 -30.72 -6.97 -4.26
CA ILE A 373 -29.57 -6.71 -5.14
C ILE A 373 -29.96 -5.81 -6.31
N THR A 374 -31.14 -6.02 -6.89
CA THR A 374 -31.70 -5.11 -7.89
C THR A 374 -31.80 -3.70 -7.33
N SER A 375 -32.28 -3.54 -6.09
CA SER A 375 -32.36 -2.25 -5.42
C SER A 375 -30.99 -1.58 -5.26
N ALA A 376 -29.96 -2.36 -4.92
CA ALA A 376 -28.59 -1.86 -4.80
C ALA A 376 -28.00 -1.41 -6.15
N ILE A 377 -28.10 -2.25 -7.19
CA ILE A 377 -27.58 -1.94 -8.53
C ILE A 377 -28.28 -0.71 -9.11
N VAL A 378 -29.61 -0.67 -8.98
CA VAL A 378 -30.40 0.45 -9.51
C VAL A 378 -30.07 1.76 -8.78
N ARG A 379 -29.90 1.74 -7.45
CA ARG A 379 -29.48 2.92 -6.69
C ARG A 379 -28.13 3.48 -7.17
N LEU A 380 -27.19 2.58 -7.49
CA LEU A 380 -25.85 2.94 -7.96
C LEU A 380 -25.75 3.18 -9.47
N GLY A 381 -26.83 2.95 -10.21
CA GLY A 381 -26.88 3.06 -11.68
C GLY A 381 -27.76 4.17 -12.20
N TYR A 382 -28.43 4.93 -11.33
CA TYR A 382 -29.37 5.98 -11.76
C TYR A 382 -29.27 7.20 -10.86
N ASP A 383 -29.29 8.39 -11.46
CA ASP A 383 -29.37 9.64 -10.71
C ASP A 383 -30.81 9.91 -10.28
N TYR A 384 -31.06 9.72 -8.99
CA TYR A 384 -32.35 9.92 -8.36
C TYR A 384 -32.59 11.36 -7.89
N SER A 385 -31.61 12.26 -8.05
CA SER A 385 -31.83 13.70 -7.87
C SER A 385 -32.53 14.33 -9.08
N LEU A 386 -32.40 13.71 -10.26
CA LEU A 386 -32.99 14.17 -11.52
C LEU A 386 -34.40 13.63 -11.79
N PHE A 387 -34.84 12.61 -11.06
CA PHE A 387 -36.17 12.00 -11.20
C PHE A 387 -36.80 11.75 -9.83
N ASN A 388 -38.07 12.13 -9.62
CA ASN A 388 -38.88 11.77 -8.44
C ASN A 388 -39.18 10.25 -8.29
N ASN A 389 -38.45 9.39 -9.00
CA ASN A 389 -38.61 7.95 -8.89
C ASN A 389 -37.89 7.45 -7.64
N VAL A 390 -38.47 6.46 -6.97
CA VAL A 390 -37.85 5.80 -5.82
C VAL A 390 -37.66 4.34 -6.19
N VAL A 391 -36.54 3.75 -5.74
CA VAL A 391 -36.34 2.30 -5.79
C VAL A 391 -37.50 1.62 -5.08
N ASN A 392 -38.43 1.02 -5.84
CA ASN A 392 -39.63 0.38 -5.30
C ASN A 392 -39.39 -1.12 -5.14
N ALA A 393 -38.86 -1.48 -3.97
CA ALA A 393 -38.55 -2.86 -3.62
C ALA A 393 -39.79 -3.78 -3.66
N GLU A 394 -40.98 -3.27 -3.34
CA GLU A 394 -42.21 -4.07 -3.36
C GLU A 394 -42.59 -4.52 -4.77
N ILE A 395 -42.41 -3.65 -5.78
CA ILE A 395 -42.64 -4.00 -7.18
C ILE A 395 -41.67 -5.09 -7.62
N TYR A 396 -40.38 -4.93 -7.33
CA TYR A 396 -39.37 -5.94 -7.69
C TYR A 396 -39.65 -7.29 -7.03
N ARG A 397 -40.07 -7.26 -5.77
CA ARG A 397 -40.42 -8.47 -5.01
C ARG A 397 -41.62 -9.19 -5.59
N ARG A 398 -42.69 -8.45 -5.90
CA ARG A 398 -43.90 -9.02 -6.51
C ARG A 398 -43.61 -9.64 -7.87
N TRP A 399 -42.87 -8.93 -8.71
CA TRP A 399 -42.44 -9.44 -10.02
C TRP A 399 -41.58 -10.71 -9.88
N ALA A 400 -40.61 -10.70 -8.96
CA ALA A 400 -39.73 -11.85 -8.76
C ALA A 400 -40.47 -13.08 -8.23
N LEU A 401 -41.42 -12.90 -7.30
CA LEU A 401 -42.26 -14.00 -6.82
C LEU A 401 -43.10 -14.59 -7.94
N ASP A 402 -43.72 -13.75 -8.78
CA ASP A 402 -44.49 -14.21 -9.92
C ASP A 402 -43.64 -15.00 -10.93
N ALA A 403 -42.46 -14.47 -11.28
CA ALA A 403 -41.51 -15.14 -12.17
C ALA A 403 -41.06 -16.50 -11.62
N VAL A 404 -40.78 -16.58 -10.32
CA VAL A 404 -40.37 -17.84 -9.69
C VAL A 404 -41.53 -18.85 -9.61
N HIS A 405 -42.72 -18.42 -9.21
CA HIS A 405 -43.91 -19.28 -9.07
C HIS A 405 -44.43 -19.80 -10.41
N THR A 406 -44.23 -19.05 -11.50
CA THR A 406 -44.57 -19.48 -12.86
C THR A 406 -43.51 -20.38 -13.51
N GLY A 407 -42.48 -20.78 -12.76
CA GLY A 407 -41.41 -21.68 -13.23
C GLY A 407 -40.29 -20.99 -14.01
N ASN A 408 -40.35 -19.67 -14.18
CA ASN A 408 -39.42 -18.88 -14.98
C ASN A 408 -38.24 -18.34 -14.15
N LYS A 409 -37.60 -19.20 -13.35
CA LYS A 409 -36.55 -18.79 -12.38
C LYS A 409 -35.32 -18.16 -13.06
N ALA A 410 -35.05 -18.50 -14.32
CA ALA A 410 -33.96 -17.92 -15.10
C ALA A 410 -34.14 -16.42 -15.36
N LEU A 411 -35.39 -15.93 -15.42
CA LEU A 411 -35.69 -14.50 -15.64
C LEU A 411 -35.08 -13.61 -14.56
N LEU A 412 -34.91 -14.11 -13.33
CA LEU A 412 -34.32 -13.33 -12.24
C LEU A 412 -32.85 -13.00 -12.55
N THR A 413 -32.10 -13.97 -13.06
CA THR A 413 -30.71 -13.79 -13.45
C THR A 413 -30.60 -12.93 -14.70
N GLU A 414 -31.46 -13.15 -15.70
CA GLU A 414 -31.49 -12.35 -16.93
C GLU A 414 -31.77 -10.86 -16.64
N GLU A 415 -32.76 -10.58 -15.80
CA GLU A 415 -33.19 -9.22 -15.45
C GLU A 415 -32.13 -8.46 -14.63
N ILE A 416 -31.39 -9.16 -13.77
CA ILE A 416 -30.22 -8.58 -13.08
C ILE A 416 -29.07 -8.35 -14.05
N ASN A 417 -28.77 -9.31 -14.93
CA ASN A 417 -27.70 -9.17 -15.92
C ASN A 417 -27.94 -7.94 -16.82
N LEU A 418 -29.18 -7.71 -17.25
CA LEU A 418 -29.56 -6.51 -18.02
C LEU A 418 -29.25 -5.21 -17.27
N ARG A 419 -29.45 -5.18 -15.95
CA ARG A 419 -29.10 -4.01 -15.12
C ARG A 419 -27.60 -3.86 -14.93
N ILE A 420 -26.88 -4.96 -14.74
CA ILE A 420 -25.42 -4.95 -14.61
C ILE A 420 -24.77 -4.49 -15.93
N ASP A 421 -25.31 -4.89 -17.06
CA ASP A 421 -24.80 -4.54 -18.40
C ASP A 421 -25.21 -3.12 -18.85
N SER A 422 -26.06 -2.43 -18.08
CA SER A 422 -26.42 -1.04 -18.33
C SER A 422 -25.20 -0.14 -18.31
N GLU A 423 -25.06 0.74 -19.31
CA GLU A 423 -24.01 1.78 -19.36
C GLU A 423 -24.01 2.70 -18.14
N ARG A 424 -25.12 2.76 -17.40
CA ARG A 424 -25.22 3.60 -16.20
C ARG A 424 -24.64 2.94 -14.94
N PHE A 425 -24.46 1.62 -14.94
CA PHE A 425 -23.87 0.88 -13.82
C PHE A 425 -22.48 0.37 -14.20
N LEU A 426 -21.44 0.78 -13.46
CA LEU A 426 -20.04 0.53 -13.82
C LEU A 426 -19.73 0.97 -15.27
N PRO A 427 -19.92 2.25 -15.65
CA PRO A 427 -19.65 2.75 -17.01
C PRO A 427 -18.22 2.49 -17.47
N ASP A 428 -18.00 2.48 -18.78
CA ASP A 428 -16.67 2.49 -19.43
C ASP A 428 -15.98 3.86 -19.30
N HIS A 429 -15.97 4.38 -18.07
CA HIS A 429 -15.37 5.65 -17.69
C HIS A 429 -14.49 5.48 -16.45
N ASP A 430 -14.08 4.25 -16.14
CA ASP A 430 -13.00 4.06 -15.19
C ASP A 430 -11.81 4.86 -15.68
N HIS A 431 -11.50 5.96 -15.00
CA HIS A 431 -10.36 6.76 -15.38
C HIS A 431 -9.14 5.85 -15.49
N LEU A 432 -8.26 6.15 -16.45
CA LEU A 432 -7.05 5.37 -16.70
C LEU A 432 -6.33 5.12 -15.37
N CYS A 433 -6.09 3.84 -15.05
CA CYS A 433 -5.42 3.45 -13.82
C CYS A 433 -6.08 3.89 -12.50
N TYR A 434 -7.40 4.05 -12.44
CA TYR A 434 -8.14 4.30 -11.19
C TYR A 434 -7.66 5.49 -10.33
N ALA A 435 -6.93 6.44 -10.91
CA ALA A 435 -6.64 7.74 -10.31
C ALA A 435 -7.70 8.73 -10.75
N TYR A 436 -8.43 9.35 -9.82
CA TYR A 436 -9.55 10.25 -10.04
C TYR A 436 -9.25 11.68 -9.61
N SER A 437 -8.37 11.86 -8.62
CA SER A 437 -8.18 13.13 -7.93
C SER A 437 -6.79 13.25 -7.32
N SER A 438 -6.54 14.39 -6.68
CA SER A 438 -5.34 14.65 -5.88
C SER A 438 -5.14 13.65 -4.73
N GLU A 439 -6.23 13.07 -4.20
CA GLU A 439 -6.24 12.15 -3.06
C GLU A 439 -5.80 10.73 -3.41
N ASP A 440 -5.64 10.42 -4.70
CA ASP A 440 -5.09 9.14 -5.14
C ASP A 440 -3.57 9.14 -5.00
N SER A 441 -3.01 7.96 -4.72
CA SER A 441 -1.58 7.81 -4.48
C SER A 441 -0.76 8.06 -5.75
N ASN A 442 0.50 8.43 -5.56
CA ASN A 442 1.37 8.88 -6.64
C ASN A 442 1.59 7.82 -7.72
N GLU A 443 1.59 6.53 -7.37
CA GLU A 443 1.74 5.43 -8.32
C GLU A 443 0.57 5.32 -9.30
N PHE A 444 -0.67 5.52 -8.83
CA PHE A 444 -1.84 5.53 -9.71
C PHE A 444 -1.89 6.80 -10.56
N LYS A 445 -1.53 7.96 -9.99
CA LYS A 445 -1.43 9.22 -10.74
C LYS A 445 -0.38 9.15 -11.85
N TYR A 446 0.81 8.63 -11.53
CA TYR A 446 1.85 8.37 -12.51
C TYR A 446 1.34 7.41 -13.59
N ALA A 447 0.75 6.27 -13.20
CA ALA A 447 0.29 5.26 -14.15
C ALA A 447 -0.80 5.80 -15.10
N ARG A 448 -1.71 6.65 -14.60
CA ARG A 448 -2.72 7.34 -15.42
C ARG A 448 -2.09 8.17 -16.52
N ILE A 449 -1.09 9.00 -16.19
CA ILE A 449 -0.40 9.82 -17.19
C ILE A 449 0.45 8.95 -18.12
N SER A 450 1.16 7.96 -17.59
CA SER A 450 1.98 7.05 -18.39
C SER A 450 1.19 6.26 -19.42
N LEU A 451 0.01 5.75 -19.05
CA LEU A 451 -0.86 5.04 -19.97
C LEU A 451 -1.43 5.99 -21.04
N LEU A 452 -1.79 7.22 -20.66
CA LEU A 452 -2.24 8.24 -21.62
C LEU A 452 -1.15 8.59 -22.64
N GLU A 453 0.09 8.82 -22.19
CA GLU A 453 1.23 9.06 -23.08
C GLU A 453 1.48 7.89 -24.03
N ALA A 454 1.43 6.65 -23.53
CA ALA A 454 1.60 5.44 -24.32
C ALA A 454 0.51 5.32 -25.41
N GLN A 455 -0.76 5.56 -25.07
CA GLN A 455 -1.88 5.53 -26.02
C GLN A 455 -1.77 6.62 -27.09
N LEU A 456 -1.37 7.84 -26.70
CA LEU A 456 -1.16 8.94 -27.65
C LEU A 456 -0.01 8.62 -28.62
N ALA A 457 1.09 8.07 -28.12
CA ALA A 457 2.22 7.62 -28.94
C ALA A 457 1.84 6.48 -29.88
N GLU A 458 1.05 5.50 -29.41
CA GLU A 458 0.55 4.39 -30.23
C GLU A 458 -0.33 4.91 -31.39
N SER A 459 -1.18 5.90 -31.13
CA SER A 459 -2.10 6.46 -32.15
C SER A 459 -1.39 7.08 -33.36
N VAL A 460 -0.10 7.40 -33.23
CA VAL A 460 0.74 7.96 -34.30
C VAL A 460 1.94 7.07 -34.66
N ASP A 461 1.95 5.82 -34.20
CA ASP A 461 3.03 4.82 -34.40
C ASP A 461 4.42 5.34 -33.98
N MET A 462 4.49 6.09 -32.88
CA MET A 462 5.77 6.53 -32.30
C MET A 462 6.47 5.36 -31.60
N LYS A 463 7.80 5.27 -31.75
CA LYS A 463 8.64 4.34 -30.97
C LYS A 463 9.36 5.05 -29.81
N TRP A 464 9.27 4.43 -28.64
CA TRP A 464 9.94 4.88 -27.42
C TRP A 464 11.42 4.50 -27.39
N ASP A 465 12.25 5.33 -26.75
CA ASP A 465 13.68 5.04 -26.56
C ASP A 465 13.88 3.90 -25.54
N LEU A 466 13.01 3.84 -24.53
CA LEU A 466 12.96 2.76 -23.54
C LEU A 466 11.66 1.98 -23.71
N GLN A 467 11.75 0.66 -23.90
CA GLN A 467 10.60 -0.19 -24.21
C GLN A 467 9.47 -0.08 -23.16
N HIS A 468 9.80 0.02 -21.88
CA HIS A 468 8.81 0.09 -20.78
C HIS A 468 7.98 1.38 -20.79
N GLN A 469 8.49 2.47 -21.35
CA GLN A 469 7.77 3.75 -21.41
C GLN A 469 6.53 3.68 -22.30
N GLY A 470 6.52 2.76 -23.27
CA GLY A 470 5.40 2.53 -24.17
C GLY A 470 4.44 1.42 -23.77
N ALA A 471 4.54 0.89 -22.54
CA ALA A 471 3.66 -0.18 -22.10
C ALA A 471 2.19 0.30 -22.07
N LEU A 472 1.30 -0.40 -22.77
CA LEU A 472 -0.16 -0.21 -22.71
C LEU A 472 -0.79 -1.04 -21.61
N ASP A 473 -0.07 -1.17 -20.50
CA ASP A 473 -0.48 -1.93 -19.33
C ASP A 473 -0.35 -1.04 -18.11
N CYS A 474 -1.50 -0.74 -17.51
CA CYS A 474 -1.57 0.06 -16.29
C CYS A 474 -0.80 -0.60 -15.14
N ASN A 475 -0.88 -1.92 -15.02
CA ASN A 475 -0.33 -2.66 -13.89
C ASN A 475 1.20 -2.58 -13.89
N SER A 476 1.82 -2.63 -15.08
CA SER A 476 3.25 -2.40 -15.27
C SER A 476 3.69 -1.02 -14.77
N HIS A 477 2.93 0.04 -15.09
CA HIS A 477 3.25 1.41 -14.64
C HIS A 477 3.09 1.57 -13.12
N ILE A 478 2.02 1.03 -12.54
CA ILE A 478 1.81 1.04 -11.08
C ILE A 478 2.95 0.29 -10.38
N ALA A 479 3.28 -0.92 -10.86
CA ALA A 479 4.33 -1.75 -10.29
C ALA A 479 5.68 -1.05 -10.34
N TRP A 480 6.01 -0.37 -11.44
CA TRP A 480 7.24 0.42 -11.55
C TRP A 480 7.25 1.59 -10.57
N ALA A 481 6.15 2.35 -10.49
CA ALA A 481 6.09 3.56 -9.68
C ALA A 481 6.12 3.33 -8.16
N ARG A 482 5.58 2.20 -7.68
CA ARG A 482 5.60 1.81 -6.25
C ARG A 482 7.01 1.78 -5.65
N PHE A 483 8.02 1.53 -6.50
CA PHE A 483 9.43 1.44 -6.11
C PHE A 483 10.26 2.60 -6.66
N ARG A 484 9.66 3.79 -6.82
CA ARG A 484 10.41 4.98 -7.25
C ARG A 484 10.17 6.18 -6.37
N HIS A 485 11.18 7.04 -6.27
CA HIS A 485 10.97 8.35 -5.68
C HIS A 485 10.17 9.25 -6.61
N ILE A 486 9.43 10.19 -6.03
CA ILE A 486 8.68 11.21 -6.78
C ILE A 486 9.51 11.91 -7.87
N GLU A 487 10.78 12.22 -7.59
CA GLU A 487 11.69 12.86 -8.56
C GLU A 487 12.07 11.93 -9.74
N GLU A 488 12.04 10.61 -9.55
CA GLU A 488 12.16 9.66 -10.66
C GLU A 488 10.87 9.62 -11.48
N LEU A 489 9.70 9.60 -10.82
CA LEU A 489 8.40 9.65 -11.51
C LEU A 489 8.29 10.90 -12.39
N ARG A 490 8.59 12.07 -11.82
CA ARG A 490 8.57 13.37 -12.52
C ARG A 490 9.49 13.38 -13.74
N ARG A 491 10.75 12.94 -13.55
CA ARG A 491 11.73 12.88 -14.65
C ARG A 491 11.29 11.95 -15.77
N ASP A 492 10.71 10.80 -15.44
CA ASP A 492 10.25 9.86 -16.45
C ASP A 492 9.04 10.39 -17.25
N LEU A 493 8.04 11.01 -16.59
CA LEU A 493 6.93 11.69 -17.29
C LEU A 493 7.44 12.81 -18.21
N VAL A 494 8.32 13.68 -17.73
CA VAL A 494 8.91 14.74 -18.56
C VAL A 494 9.71 14.16 -19.74
N SER A 495 10.46 13.08 -19.49
CA SER A 495 11.23 12.40 -20.52
C SER A 495 10.34 11.79 -21.60
N LYS A 496 9.16 11.29 -21.24
CA LYS A 496 8.22 10.73 -22.20
C LYS A 496 7.57 11.81 -23.04
N PHE A 497 7.06 12.87 -22.40
CA PHE A 497 6.52 14.01 -23.13
C PHE A 497 7.55 14.65 -24.07
N LYS A 498 8.81 14.77 -23.64
CA LYS A 498 9.91 15.25 -24.50
C LYS A 498 10.07 14.40 -25.76
N GLN A 499 10.01 13.08 -25.65
CA GLN A 499 10.08 12.20 -26.82
C GLN A 499 8.90 12.45 -27.77
N MET A 500 7.69 12.64 -27.25
CA MET A 500 6.51 12.95 -28.06
C MET A 500 6.73 14.25 -28.87
N VAL A 501 7.17 15.33 -28.22
CA VAL A 501 7.46 16.63 -28.90
C VAL A 501 8.54 16.50 -29.99
N LEU A 502 9.52 15.61 -29.79
CA LEU A 502 10.62 15.42 -30.74
C LEU A 502 10.27 14.48 -31.89
N LYS A 503 9.41 13.48 -31.68
CA LYS A 503 9.14 12.39 -32.62
C LYS A 503 7.79 12.48 -33.32
N PHE A 504 6.84 13.25 -32.81
CA PHE A 504 5.56 13.49 -33.47
C PHE A 504 5.77 14.29 -34.76
N ARG A 505 4.93 14.03 -35.76
CA ARG A 505 5.16 14.49 -37.14
C ARG A 505 4.52 15.85 -37.40
N SER A 506 3.44 16.19 -36.70
CA SER A 506 2.74 17.46 -36.88
C SER A 506 2.65 18.28 -35.58
N PRO A 507 2.63 19.64 -35.69
CA PRO A 507 2.34 20.50 -34.55
C PRO A 507 0.99 20.22 -33.88
N ASP A 508 -0.02 19.80 -34.64
CA ASP A 508 -1.35 19.48 -34.13
C ASP A 508 -1.35 18.21 -33.26
N GLU A 509 -0.58 17.18 -33.63
CA GLU A 509 -0.38 15.99 -32.79
C GLU A 509 0.24 16.36 -31.43
N ILE A 510 1.22 17.27 -31.44
CA ILE A 510 1.89 17.75 -30.22
C ILE A 510 0.93 18.59 -29.38
N ALA A 511 0.17 19.49 -29.98
CA ALA A 511 -0.83 20.31 -29.30
C ALA A 511 -1.91 19.45 -28.62
N ASN A 512 -2.46 18.48 -29.34
CA ASN A 512 -3.43 17.53 -28.79
C ASN A 512 -2.84 16.69 -27.64
N ALA A 513 -1.58 16.23 -27.74
CA ALA A 513 -0.93 15.53 -26.63
C ALA A 513 -0.74 16.43 -25.41
N TYR A 514 -0.25 17.66 -25.61
CA TYR A 514 -0.09 18.64 -24.54
C TYR A 514 -1.42 18.91 -23.82
N GLU A 515 -2.48 19.15 -24.58
CA GLU A 515 -3.81 19.43 -24.02
C GLU A 515 -4.33 18.26 -23.19
N LYS A 516 -4.33 17.05 -23.74
CA LYS A 516 -4.84 15.85 -23.05
C LYS A 516 -4.06 15.55 -21.78
N ILE A 517 -2.72 15.63 -21.83
CA ILE A 517 -1.86 15.37 -20.68
C ILE A 517 -2.05 16.46 -19.62
N SER A 518 -2.08 17.72 -20.02
CA SER A 518 -2.25 18.85 -19.09
C SER A 518 -3.61 18.79 -18.38
N ASN A 519 -4.69 18.46 -19.11
CA ASN A 519 -6.02 18.29 -18.52
C ASN A 519 -6.05 17.13 -17.53
N ALA A 520 -5.44 15.99 -17.88
CA ALA A 520 -5.33 14.85 -16.97
C ALA A 520 -4.52 15.19 -15.70
N ILE A 521 -3.42 15.94 -15.82
CA ILE A 521 -2.64 16.41 -14.67
C ILE A 521 -3.49 17.35 -13.81
N MET A 522 -4.22 18.28 -14.41
CA MET A 522 -5.09 19.23 -13.69
C MET A 522 -6.23 18.52 -12.94
N ASP A 523 -6.82 17.47 -13.52
CA ASP A 523 -7.84 16.65 -12.83
C ASP A 523 -7.27 15.91 -11.62
N LEU A 524 -5.99 15.51 -11.70
CA LEU A 524 -5.27 14.82 -10.63
C LEU A 524 -4.56 15.77 -9.65
N SER A 525 -4.71 17.08 -9.83
CA SER A 525 -4.07 18.10 -9.00
C SER A 525 -5.06 18.71 -8.01
N ASP A 526 -4.55 19.17 -6.86
CA ASP A 526 -5.35 19.92 -5.90
C ASP A 526 -5.81 21.28 -6.49
N LYS A 527 -7.10 21.34 -6.83
CA LYS A 527 -7.75 22.51 -7.44
C LYS A 527 -7.80 23.74 -6.52
N THR A 528 -7.63 23.58 -5.21
CA THR A 528 -7.61 24.71 -4.27
C THR A 528 -6.30 25.50 -4.32
N ILE A 529 -5.22 24.86 -4.75
CA ILE A 529 -3.89 25.45 -4.90
C ILE A 529 -3.71 26.03 -6.31
N ASP A 530 -4.39 25.47 -7.32
CA ASP A 530 -4.35 25.93 -8.71
C ASP A 530 -5.46 26.96 -9.03
N TYR A 531 -5.22 28.23 -8.72
CA TYR A 531 -6.05 29.33 -9.25
C TYR A 531 -5.83 29.49 -10.76
N LYS A 532 -6.85 29.12 -11.55
CA LYS A 532 -7.11 29.42 -12.98
C LYS A 532 -5.87 29.64 -13.86
N THR A 533 -5.46 28.59 -14.57
CA THR A 533 -4.85 28.75 -15.90
C THR A 533 -5.96 28.83 -16.94
N ASP A 534 -6.01 29.95 -17.67
CA ASP A 534 -6.95 30.19 -18.78
C ASP A 534 -6.84 29.09 -19.84
N SER A 535 -7.85 28.23 -19.94
CA SER A 535 -7.87 27.06 -20.83
C SER A 535 -8.18 27.40 -22.30
N ASN A 536 -8.28 28.67 -22.68
CA ASN A 536 -8.88 29.05 -23.96
C ASN A 536 -7.90 29.39 -25.09
N ASN A 537 -6.59 29.16 -24.95
CA ASN A 537 -5.65 29.40 -26.07
C ASN A 537 -4.42 28.49 -26.17
N ASN A 538 -4.40 27.34 -25.46
CA ASN A 538 -3.21 26.48 -25.41
C ASN A 538 -2.85 25.85 -26.77
N ASN A 539 -3.82 25.39 -27.56
CA ASN A 539 -3.51 24.76 -28.86
C ASN A 539 -2.88 25.73 -29.87
N GLN A 540 -3.43 26.94 -30.00
CA GLN A 540 -2.86 27.96 -30.88
C GLN A 540 -1.46 28.37 -30.42
N TRP A 541 -1.27 28.49 -29.11
CA TRP A 541 0.04 28.78 -28.51
C TRP A 541 1.05 27.67 -28.82
N ILE A 542 0.74 26.39 -28.55
CA ILE A 542 1.63 25.26 -28.84
C ILE A 542 2.01 25.24 -30.32
N VAL A 543 1.02 25.30 -31.22
CA VAL A 543 1.27 25.29 -32.66
C VAL A 543 2.18 26.45 -33.07
N SER A 544 1.96 27.65 -32.50
CA SER A 544 2.83 28.81 -32.76
C SER A 544 4.27 28.58 -32.28
N MET A 545 4.48 27.98 -31.10
CA MET A 545 5.80 27.68 -30.55
C MET A 545 6.53 26.62 -31.36
N ILE A 546 5.84 25.54 -31.76
CA ILE A 546 6.43 24.49 -32.60
C ILE A 546 6.82 25.05 -33.97
N ASN A 547 5.96 25.89 -34.58
CA ASN A 547 6.25 26.53 -35.87
C ASN A 547 7.41 27.54 -35.79
N ALA A 548 7.62 28.16 -34.63
CA ALA A 548 8.78 29.00 -34.34
C ALA A 548 10.07 28.22 -34.00
N ASN A 549 10.02 26.88 -34.02
CA ASN A 549 11.11 25.98 -33.62
C ASN A 549 11.48 26.10 -32.12
N GLU A 550 10.53 26.51 -31.27
CA GLU A 550 10.68 26.67 -29.81
C GLU A 550 10.17 25.44 -29.04
N LYS A 551 10.54 24.24 -29.49
CA LYS A 551 10.09 22.97 -28.87
C LYS A 551 10.44 22.86 -27.38
N ASP A 552 11.57 23.41 -26.97
CA ASP A 552 12.03 23.38 -25.57
C ASP A 552 11.10 24.19 -24.64
N VAL A 553 10.46 25.25 -25.14
CA VAL A 553 9.48 26.04 -24.38
C VAL A 553 8.25 25.20 -24.04
N VAL A 554 7.78 24.42 -25.01
CA VAL A 554 6.65 23.49 -24.81
C VAL A 554 6.97 22.42 -23.77
N ILE A 555 8.18 21.84 -23.84
CA ILE A 555 8.66 20.84 -22.88
C ILE A 555 8.79 21.45 -21.48
N MET A 556 9.35 22.66 -21.38
CA MET A 556 9.48 23.39 -20.12
C MET A 556 8.13 23.63 -19.46
N GLU A 557 7.09 23.99 -20.24
CA GLU A 557 5.78 24.28 -19.68
C GLU A 557 5.06 23.04 -19.16
N MET A 558 5.14 21.92 -19.90
CA MET A 558 4.67 20.64 -19.39
C MET A 558 5.43 20.22 -18.12
N SER A 559 6.74 20.45 -18.09
CA SER A 559 7.58 20.16 -16.92
C SER A 559 7.12 20.95 -15.68
N LYS A 560 6.68 22.20 -15.83
CA LYS A 560 6.09 22.96 -14.71
C LYS A 560 4.83 22.28 -14.16
N HIS A 561 3.95 21.76 -15.02
CA HIS A 561 2.76 21.04 -14.57
C HIS A 561 3.11 19.75 -13.82
N ILE A 562 4.03 18.95 -14.36
CA ILE A 562 4.46 17.67 -13.77
C ILE A 562 5.17 17.87 -12.42
N ASN A 563 5.97 18.93 -12.29
CA ASN A 563 6.77 19.20 -11.10
C ASN A 563 5.99 19.89 -9.96
N LYS A 564 4.70 20.17 -10.13
CA LYS A 564 3.88 20.68 -9.03
C LYS A 564 3.68 19.64 -7.94
N ASP A 565 3.77 20.08 -6.70
CA ASP A 565 3.43 19.28 -5.51
C ASP A 565 1.93 18.98 -5.40
N SER A 566 1.09 19.79 -6.06
CA SER A 566 -0.35 19.55 -6.15
C SER A 566 -0.69 18.31 -7.00
N PHE A 567 0.16 17.93 -7.95
CA PHE A 567 -0.01 16.75 -8.81
C PHE A 567 0.58 15.49 -8.16
N LEU A 568 1.90 15.35 -8.18
CA LEU A 568 2.58 14.29 -7.43
C LEU A 568 2.93 14.84 -6.06
N MET A 569 2.36 14.26 -5.01
CA MET A 569 2.45 14.79 -3.65
C MET A 569 3.78 14.39 -3.02
N PRO A 570 4.59 15.32 -2.51
CA PRO A 570 5.73 14.98 -1.68
C PRO A 570 5.26 14.33 -0.37
N LEU A 571 5.88 13.22 -0.02
CA LEU A 571 5.59 12.48 1.21
C LEU A 571 6.81 12.50 2.12
N PRO A 572 6.65 12.33 3.45
CA PRO A 572 7.77 12.17 4.38
C PRO A 572 8.75 11.08 3.95
N THR A 573 8.26 10.07 3.23
CA THR A 573 9.02 8.95 2.70
C THR A 573 8.37 8.52 1.40
N ASN A 574 9.15 8.03 0.44
CA ASN A 574 8.63 7.18 -0.62
C ASN A 574 8.85 5.73 -0.17
N ASN A 575 7.96 4.82 -0.55
CA ASN A 575 7.79 3.48 0.02
C ASN A 575 9.01 2.52 -0.03
N ILE A 576 10.23 2.96 -0.35
CA ILE A 576 11.34 2.05 -0.63
C ILE A 576 12.39 2.06 0.49
N SER A 577 12.42 0.96 1.24
CA SER A 577 13.65 0.18 1.37
C SER A 577 13.63 -0.85 0.23
N LEU A 578 14.59 -0.79 -0.69
CA LEU A 578 14.84 -1.82 -1.71
C LEU A 578 15.95 -2.71 -1.18
#